data_AF-A0AA91U5Y5-F1
#
_entry.id   AF-A0AA91U5Y5-F1
#
_cell.length_a   1.000
_cell.length_b   1.000
_cell.length_c   1.000
_cell.angle_alpha   90.00
_cell.angle_beta   90.00
_cell.angle_gamma   90.00
#
_symmetry.space_group_name_H-M   'P 1'
#
loop_
_entity.id
_entity.type
_entity.pdbx_description
1 polymer ?
#
loop_
_entity_poly.entity_id
_entity_poly.type
_entity_poly.pdbx_seq_one_letter_code
_entity_poly.pdbx_strand_id
1 'polypeptide(L)'
;DKLKTGDFTNENEDLKKYALCLMVKSELMTKDGKFKKDVALAKVPNAADKPTVEKLIDACLANKGSTPQQNAWNYVKCYHEKDPKHSILI
;
A
#
# COMPACT_ATOMS: atom_id res chain seq x y z
N ASP A 1 0.35 2.52 19.08
CA ASP A 1 1.16 2.41 17.85
C ASP A 1 0.95 3.63 16.97
N LYS A 2 2.00 4.44 16.75
CA LYS A 2 1.93 5.69 15.99
C LYS A 2 1.54 5.49 14.51
N LEU A 3 1.86 4.33 13.95
CA LEU A 3 1.45 3.93 12.60
C LEU A 3 -0.07 3.68 12.47
N LYS A 4 -0.69 3.18 13.55
CA LYS A 4 -2.15 2.93 13.58
C LYS A 4 -2.95 4.24 13.65
N THR A 5 -2.33 5.33 14.10
CA THR A 5 -2.94 6.66 14.20
C THR A 5 -2.63 7.55 13.00
N GLY A 6 -1.98 7.02 11.94
CA GLY A 6 -1.63 7.80 10.74
C GLY A 6 -0.47 8.78 10.96
N ASP A 7 0.29 8.63 12.04
CA ASP A 7 1.43 9.52 12.33
C ASP A 7 2.66 9.06 11.55
N PHE A 8 2.76 9.57 10.32
CA PHE A 8 3.87 9.34 9.39
C PHE A 8 5.03 10.33 9.59
N THR A 9 5.04 11.16 10.64
CA THR A 9 6.07 12.21 10.81
C THR A 9 7.48 11.66 11.07
N ASN A 10 7.62 10.42 11.55
CA ASN A 10 8.90 9.72 11.68
C ASN A 10 9.22 8.85 10.45
N GLU A 11 8.96 9.38 9.25
CA GLU A 11 9.24 8.69 7.99
C GLU A 11 10.75 8.41 7.83
N ASN A 12 11.20 7.23 8.29
CA ASN A 12 12.58 6.79 8.16
C ASN A 12 12.71 5.71 7.07
N GLU A 13 13.94 5.48 6.59
CA GLU A 13 14.17 4.45 5.57
C GLU A 13 13.69 3.06 6.01
N ASP A 14 13.77 2.75 7.29
CA ASP A 14 13.39 1.44 7.83
C ASP A 14 11.89 1.19 7.72
N LEU A 15 11.05 2.22 7.92
CA LEU A 15 9.62 2.13 7.67
C LEU A 15 9.29 1.92 6.20
N LYS A 16 10.03 2.56 5.28
CA LYS A 16 9.86 2.35 3.84
C LYS A 16 10.26 0.93 3.43
N LYS A 17 11.36 0.42 4.00
CA LYS A 17 11.80 -0.98 3.83
C LYS A 17 10.78 -1.96 4.41
N TYR A 18 10.22 -1.65 5.58
CA TYR A 18 9.19 -2.45 6.22
C TYR A 18 7.88 -2.48 5.41
N ALA A 19 7.43 -1.34 4.90
CA ALA A 19 6.25 -1.26 4.03
C ALA A 19 6.43 -2.10 2.75
N LEU A 20 7.59 -2.01 2.10
CA LEU A 20 7.91 -2.87 0.96
C LEU A 20 7.92 -4.35 1.37
N CYS A 21 8.54 -4.68 2.51
CA CYS A 21 8.59 -6.05 3.03
C CYS A 21 7.17 -6.62 3.24
N LEU A 22 6.27 -5.86 3.88
CA LEU A 22 4.88 -6.27 4.08
C LEU A 22 4.14 -6.45 2.76
N MET A 23 4.29 -5.52 1.82
CA MET A 23 3.64 -5.60 0.51
C MET A 23 4.12 -6.81 -0.30
N VAL A 24 5.41 -7.14 -0.23
CA VAL A 24 6.00 -8.34 -0.84
C VAL A 24 5.52 -9.60 -0.16
N LYS A 25 5.49 -9.63 1.19
CA LYS A 25 5.01 -10.78 1.97
C LYS A 25 3.52 -11.05 1.75
N SER A 26 2.74 -10.00 1.54
CA SER A 26 1.33 -10.07 1.16
C SER A 26 1.14 -10.36 -0.33
N GLU A 27 2.22 -10.54 -1.11
CA GLU A 27 2.21 -10.79 -2.55
C GLU A 27 1.56 -9.68 -3.38
N LEU A 28 1.38 -8.50 -2.80
CA LEU A 28 0.77 -7.35 -3.45
C LEU A 28 1.78 -6.53 -4.26
N MET A 29 3.07 -6.68 -3.97
CA MET A 29 4.13 -5.98 -4.69
C MET A 29 5.34 -6.89 -4.90
N THR A 30 6.11 -6.67 -5.95
CA THR A 30 7.40 -7.33 -6.15
C THR A 30 8.51 -6.59 -5.39
N LYS A 31 9.67 -7.25 -5.21
CA LYS A 31 10.85 -6.61 -4.61
C LYS A 31 11.33 -5.38 -5.41
N ASP A 32 11.00 -5.32 -6.70
CA ASP A 32 11.30 -4.20 -7.60
C ASP A 32 10.29 -3.05 -7.48
N GLY A 33 9.30 -3.14 -6.57
CA GLY A 33 8.30 -2.10 -6.38
C GLY A 33 7.19 -2.09 -7.43
N LYS A 34 6.95 -3.21 -8.12
CA LYS A 34 5.82 -3.37 -9.05
C LYS A 34 4.61 -3.94 -8.31
N PHE A 35 3.50 -3.22 -8.31
CA PHE A 35 2.27 -3.66 -7.66
C PHE A 35 1.53 -4.69 -8.50
N LYS A 36 0.97 -5.72 -7.85
CA LYS A 36 0.17 -6.79 -8.44
C LYS A 36 -1.31 -6.53 -8.18
N LYS A 37 -1.91 -5.67 -9.01
CA LYS A 37 -3.31 -5.27 -8.92
C LYS A 37 -4.27 -6.47 -8.92
N ASP A 38 -4.02 -7.46 -9.78
CA ASP A 38 -4.85 -8.66 -9.86
C ASP A 38 -4.88 -9.45 -8.55
N VAL A 39 -3.73 -9.57 -7.88
CA VAL A 39 -3.63 -10.25 -6.57
C VAL A 39 -4.36 -9.44 -5.50
N ALA A 40 -4.24 -8.11 -5.52
CA ALA A 40 -4.96 -7.24 -4.59
C ALA A 40 -6.48 -7.39 -4.74
N LEU A 41 -7.00 -7.33 -5.96
CA LEU A 41 -8.42 -7.48 -6.26
C LEU A 41 -8.94 -8.89 -5.99
N ALA A 42 -8.11 -9.91 -6.15
CA ALA A 42 -8.45 -11.29 -5.79
C ALA A 42 -8.60 -11.48 -4.26
N LYS A 43 -7.91 -10.66 -3.45
CA LYS A 43 -7.99 -10.68 -1.99
C LYS A 43 -9.16 -9.87 -1.42
N VAL A 44 -9.87 -9.11 -2.25
CA VAL A 44 -11.08 -8.38 -1.82
C VAL A 44 -12.22 -9.38 -1.61
N PRO A 45 -12.72 -9.55 -0.36
CA PRO A 45 -13.71 -10.57 -0.04
C PRO A 45 -15.07 -10.28 -0.68
N ASN A 46 -15.42 -9.00 -0.84
CA ASN A 46 -16.67 -8.58 -1.46
C ASN A 46 -16.44 -8.13 -2.91
N ALA A 47 -17.05 -8.83 -3.86
CA ALA A 47 -16.93 -8.50 -5.27
C ALA A 47 -17.47 -7.09 -5.62
N ALA A 48 -18.45 -6.59 -4.87
CA ALA A 48 -19.01 -5.26 -5.08
C ALA A 48 -18.02 -4.13 -4.78
N ASP A 49 -17.03 -4.39 -3.92
CA ASP A 49 -16.01 -3.41 -3.54
C ASP A 49 -14.82 -3.40 -4.50
N LYS A 50 -14.66 -4.44 -5.33
CA LYS A 50 -13.55 -4.55 -6.30
C LYS A 50 -13.39 -3.33 -7.19
N PRO A 51 -14.45 -2.74 -7.80
CA PRO A 51 -14.29 -1.54 -8.64
C PRO A 51 -13.81 -0.32 -7.86
N THR A 52 -14.24 -0.20 -6.59
CA THR A 52 -13.83 0.90 -5.70
C THR A 52 -12.37 0.72 -5.28
N VAL A 53 -11.99 -0.49 -4.88
CA VAL A 53 -10.61 -0.86 -4.52
C VAL A 53 -9.69 -0.70 -5.73
N GLU A 54 -10.14 -1.09 -6.92
CA GLU A 54 -9.41 -0.93 -8.18
C GLU A 54 -9.10 0.56 -8.47
N LYS A 55 -10.11 1.42 -8.41
CA LYS A 55 -9.92 2.87 -8.58
C LYS A 55 -8.97 3.45 -7.53
N LEU A 56 -9.07 2.97 -6.30
CA LEU A 56 -8.21 3.38 -5.20
C LEU A 56 -6.75 2.97 -5.45
N ILE A 57 -6.53 1.71 -5.84
CA ILE A 57 -5.22 1.17 -6.22
C ILE A 57 -4.61 2.06 -7.32
N ASP A 58 -5.35 2.29 -8.41
CA ASP A 58 -4.82 3.06 -9.56
C ASP A 58 -4.49 4.50 -9.18
N ALA A 59 -5.34 5.15 -8.36
CA ALA A 59 -5.08 6.48 -7.84
C ALA A 59 -3.82 6.54 -6.97
N CYS A 60 -3.57 5.52 -6.14
CA CYS A 60 -2.37 5.47 -5.30
C CYS A 60 -1.11 5.04 -6.05
N LEU A 61 -1.23 4.22 -7.11
CA LEU A 61 -0.12 3.86 -7.98
C LEU A 61 0.33 5.00 -8.90
N ALA A 62 -0.48 6.04 -9.07
CA ALA A 62 -0.05 7.26 -9.74
C ALA A 62 1.07 7.98 -8.97
N ASN A 63 1.12 7.81 -7.64
CA ASN A 63 2.12 8.44 -6.76
C ASN A 63 3.42 7.62 -6.69
N LYS A 64 4.11 7.53 -7.83
CA LYS A 64 5.37 6.78 -7.92
C LYS A 64 6.51 7.50 -7.20
N GLY A 65 7.33 6.73 -6.48
CA GLY A 65 8.58 7.18 -5.88
C GLY A 65 9.79 6.80 -6.73
N SER A 66 10.95 7.36 -6.38
CA SER A 66 12.22 7.11 -7.07
C SER A 66 12.82 5.73 -6.78
N THR A 67 12.40 5.08 -5.69
CA THR A 67 12.90 3.76 -5.27
C THR A 67 11.73 2.80 -5.01
N PRO A 68 11.96 1.47 -5.09
CA PRO A 68 10.94 0.47 -4.74
C PRO A 68 10.32 0.66 -3.35
N GLN A 69 11.15 1.04 -2.37
CA GLN A 69 10.74 1.31 -1.00
C GLN A 69 9.84 2.54 -0.93
N GLN A 70 10.17 3.59 -1.68
CA GLN A 70 9.36 4.80 -1.73
C GLN A 70 8.06 4.60 -2.50
N ASN A 71 8.08 3.78 -3.57
CA ASN A 71 6.87 3.32 -4.25
C ASN A 71 5.92 2.60 -3.30
N ALA A 72 6.43 1.63 -2.55
CA ALA A 72 5.65 0.91 -1.57
C ALA A 72 5.09 1.87 -0.52
N TRP A 73 5.95 2.71 0.08
CA TRP A 73 5.56 3.67 1.10
C TRP A 73 4.46 4.64 0.64
N ASN A 74 4.65 5.30 -0.51
CA ASN A 74 3.68 6.22 -1.08
C ASN A 74 2.33 5.54 -1.30
N TYR A 75 2.36 4.29 -1.80
CA TYR A 75 1.15 3.51 -1.99
C TYR A 75 0.45 3.25 -0.66
N VAL A 76 1.14 2.71 0.35
CA VAL A 76 0.46 2.35 1.61
C VAL A 76 -0.03 3.57 2.37
N LYS A 77 0.70 4.69 2.29
CA LYS A 77 0.27 5.99 2.84
C LYS A 77 -1.01 6.48 2.16
N CYS A 78 -1.02 6.54 0.83
CA CYS A 78 -2.21 6.95 0.07
C CYS A 78 -3.41 6.04 0.34
N TYR A 79 -3.16 4.72 0.44
CA TYR A 79 -4.21 3.75 0.72
C TYR A 79 -4.76 3.95 2.15
N HIS A 80 -3.89 4.18 3.13
CA HIS A 80 -4.29 4.46 4.51
C HIS A 80 -5.12 5.76 4.63
N GLU A 81 -4.74 6.82 3.91
CA GLU A 81 -5.48 8.09 3.93
C GLU A 81 -6.89 7.97 3.35
N LYS A 82 -7.06 7.12 2.33
CA LYS A 82 -8.35 6.94 1.64
C LYS A 82 -9.21 5.82 2.25
N ASP A 83 -8.56 4.79 2.79
CA ASP A 83 -9.20 3.63 3.40
C ASP A 83 -8.38 3.11 4.60
N PRO A 84 -8.43 3.81 5.74
CA PRO A 84 -7.68 3.41 6.94
C PRO A 84 -8.18 2.09 7.52
N LYS A 85 -9.41 1.64 7.19
CA LYS A 85 -9.99 0.39 7.70
C LYS A 85 -9.36 -0.86 7.07
N HIS A 86 -8.88 -0.76 5.84
CA HIS A 86 -8.28 -1.89 5.11
C HIS A 86 -6.77 -1.68 4.84
N SER A 87 -6.12 -0.81 5.60
CA SER A 87 -4.69 -0.52 5.45
C SER A 87 -3.83 -1.67 5.97
N ILE A 88 -2.74 -1.99 5.24
CA ILE A 88 -1.79 -3.08 5.56
C ILE A 88 -0.81 -2.69 6.69
N LEU A 89 -0.71 -1.40 7.02
CA LEU A 89 0.24 -0.89 8.03
C LEU A 89 -0.29 -0.92 9.48
N ILE A 90 -1.52 -1.38 9.72
CA ILE A 90 -2.23 -1.31 11.01
C ILE A 90 -2.47 -2.71 11.57
#